data_AF-A0A819K6Y9-F1
#
_entry.id   AF-A0A819K6Y9-F1
#
_cell.length_a   1.000
_cell.length_b   1.000
_cell.length_c   1.000
_cell.angle_alpha   90.00
_cell.angle_beta   90.00
_cell.angle_gamma   90.00
#
_symmetry.space_group_name_H-M   'P 1'
#
loop_
_entity.id
_entity.type
_entity.pdbx_description
1 polymer ?
#
loop_
_entity_poly.entity_id
_entity_poly.type
_entity_poly.pdbx_seq_one_letter_code
_entity_poly.pdbx_strand_id
1 'polypeptide(L)'
;KQYVLVPGGVGFIGSHCVIELVTAGYTPIVVDNDCNSSAGLVGENPIGKPNNLMPFTAQIAVGRLPYVNIFGTDYDTPNSTGVRDYIHVVDVAIGHIVAMKQFEKNGGLKIYNLGTGKTISYRECARRSGDLATVYADATLACQELGWTA
;
A
#
# COMPACT_ATOMS: atom_id res chain seq x y z
N LYS A 1 -5.93 25.31 -11.54
CA LYS A 1 -5.79 24.12 -10.67
C LYS A 1 -5.77 22.90 -11.57
N GLN A 2 -4.90 21.92 -11.31
CA GLN A 2 -4.90 20.65 -12.03
C GLN A 2 -5.81 19.66 -11.31
N TYR A 3 -6.63 18.92 -12.06
CA TYR A 3 -7.50 17.88 -11.53
C TYR A 3 -6.85 16.51 -11.70
N VAL A 4 -6.97 15.64 -10.68
CA VAL A 4 -6.35 14.30 -10.68
C VAL A 4 -7.40 13.27 -10.28
N LEU A 5 -7.68 12.29 -11.13
CA LEU A 5 -8.58 11.20 -10.79
C LEU A 5 -7.90 10.23 -9.80
N VAL A 6 -8.52 10.00 -8.65
CA VAL A 6 -8.06 9.04 -7.64
C VAL A 6 -9.10 7.92 -7.51
N PRO A 7 -8.96 6.81 -8.26
CA PRO A 7 -9.79 5.64 -8.07
C PRO A 7 -9.44 4.94 -6.75
N GLY A 8 -10.43 4.53 -5.96
CA GLY A 8 -10.20 3.94 -4.63
C GLY A 8 -9.76 4.97 -3.57
N GLY A 9 -10.08 6.26 -3.78
CA GLY A 9 -9.61 7.40 -3.01
C GLY A 9 -10.13 7.54 -1.56
N VAL A 10 -11.06 6.71 -1.09
CA VAL A 10 -11.40 6.63 0.35
C VAL A 10 -10.82 5.39 1.04
N GLY A 11 -10.31 4.41 0.29
CA GLY A 11 -9.57 3.26 0.83
C GLY A 11 -8.21 3.63 1.44
N PHE A 12 -7.54 2.66 2.09
CA PHE A 12 -6.32 2.89 2.88
C PHE A 12 -5.21 3.68 2.16
N ILE A 13 -4.79 3.25 0.97
CA ILE A 13 -3.73 3.97 0.22
C ILE A 13 -4.28 5.24 -0.44
N GLY A 14 -5.48 5.16 -1.04
CA GLY A 14 -6.09 6.27 -1.77
C GLY A 14 -6.38 7.49 -0.90
N SER A 15 -6.81 7.28 0.34
CA SER A 15 -7.07 8.36 1.31
C SER A 15 -5.81 9.18 1.62
N HIS A 16 -4.66 8.52 1.83
CA HIS A 16 -3.37 9.21 1.97
C HIS A 16 -2.96 9.92 0.66
N CYS A 17 -3.13 9.29 -0.50
CA CYS A 17 -2.87 9.94 -1.80
C CYS A 17 -3.72 11.22 -2.00
N VAL A 18 -4.98 11.22 -1.57
CA VAL A 18 -5.86 12.41 -1.62
C VAL A 18 -5.33 13.54 -0.74
N ILE A 19 -4.88 13.24 0.48
CA ILE A 19 -4.31 14.22 1.42
C ILE A 19 -3.02 14.83 0.85
N GLU A 20 -2.11 14.02 0.32
CA GLU A 20 -0.88 14.52 -0.31
C GLU A 20 -1.16 15.33 -1.57
N LEU A 21 -2.14 14.93 -2.40
CA LEU A 21 -2.55 15.69 -3.60
C LEU A 21 -3.10 17.08 -3.26
N VAL A 22 -3.96 17.19 -2.24
CA VAL A 22 -4.46 18.48 -1.75
C VAL A 22 -3.32 19.33 -1.18
N THR A 23 -2.44 18.73 -0.38
CA THR A 23 -1.27 19.41 0.21
C THR A 23 -0.29 19.91 -0.85
N ALA A 24 -0.11 19.17 -1.94
CA ALA A 24 0.68 19.57 -3.10
C ALA A 24 -0.04 20.55 -4.06
N GLY A 25 -1.27 20.99 -3.75
CA GLY A 25 -2.02 22.00 -4.52
C GLY A 25 -2.82 21.47 -5.72
N TYR A 26 -2.89 20.14 -5.90
CA TYR A 26 -3.77 19.51 -6.88
C TYR A 26 -5.22 19.48 -6.37
N THR A 27 -6.16 19.17 -7.26
CA THR A 27 -7.59 19.01 -6.92
C THR A 27 -8.02 17.59 -7.24
N PRO A 28 -7.93 16.64 -6.28
CA PRO A 28 -8.31 15.27 -6.53
C PRO A 28 -9.82 15.15 -6.79
N ILE A 29 -10.17 14.30 -7.75
CA ILE A 29 -11.52 13.82 -8.03
C ILE A 29 -11.53 12.37 -7.59
N VAL A 30 -12.21 12.06 -6.48
CA VAL A 30 -12.30 10.69 -5.98
C VAL A 30 -13.43 9.95 -6.69
N VAL A 31 -13.14 8.74 -7.15
CA VAL A 31 -14.16 7.77 -7.61
C VAL A 31 -13.93 6.47 -6.84
N ASP A 32 -14.92 6.07 -6.07
CA ASP A 32 -14.85 4.92 -5.19
C ASP A 32 -16.20 4.20 -5.14
N ASN A 33 -16.18 2.92 -4.80
CA ASN A 33 -17.39 2.11 -4.58
C ASN A 33 -17.68 1.88 -3.09
N ASP A 34 -16.85 2.42 -2.20
CA ASP A 34 -17.00 2.41 -0.73
C ASP A 34 -17.07 0.99 -0.12
N CYS A 35 -16.59 -0.03 -0.84
CA CYS A 35 -16.84 -1.43 -0.44
C CYS A 35 -15.93 -1.95 0.70
N ASN A 36 -14.90 -1.19 1.08
CA ASN A 36 -13.99 -1.50 2.19
C ASN A 36 -13.83 -0.33 3.19
N SER A 37 -14.55 0.78 2.98
CA SER A 37 -14.48 2.02 3.78
C SER A 37 -15.83 2.29 4.46
N SER A 38 -15.90 3.34 5.28
CA SER A 38 -17.13 3.77 5.93
C SER A 38 -17.58 5.12 5.38
N ALA A 39 -18.65 5.11 4.58
CA ALA A 39 -19.29 6.23 3.91
C ALA A 39 -19.03 7.62 4.51
N GLY A 40 -18.29 8.45 3.76
CA GLY A 40 -18.25 9.91 3.95
C GLY A 40 -17.04 10.47 4.70
N LEU A 41 -16.12 9.65 5.21
CA LEU A 41 -14.86 10.10 5.82
C LEU A 41 -13.63 9.45 5.15
N VAL A 42 -12.58 10.25 4.98
CA VAL A 42 -11.33 9.85 4.32
C VAL A 42 -10.49 9.00 5.28
N GLY A 43 -10.42 7.68 5.02
CA GLY A 43 -9.60 6.73 5.79
C GLY A 43 -10.23 5.33 5.91
N GLU A 44 -9.40 4.30 6.07
CA GLU A 44 -9.88 2.93 6.26
C GLU A 44 -10.22 2.65 7.73
N ASN A 45 -11.50 2.38 8.01
CA ASN A 45 -11.93 1.68 9.23
C ASN A 45 -12.57 0.35 8.79
N PRO A 46 -11.78 -0.72 8.57
CA PRO A 46 -12.26 -1.91 7.88
C PRO A 46 -13.33 -2.63 8.71
N ILE A 47 -14.56 -2.62 8.21
CA ILE A 47 -15.72 -3.21 8.88
C ILE A 47 -15.68 -4.74 8.72
N GLY A 48 -15.34 -5.43 9.81
CA GLY A 48 -15.23 -6.89 9.85
C GLY A 48 -13.78 -7.37 9.96
N LYS A 49 -13.54 -8.60 9.48
CA LYS A 49 -12.23 -9.28 9.55
C LYS A 49 -11.35 -8.83 8.37
N PRO A 50 -10.22 -8.14 8.58
CA PRO A 50 -9.39 -7.63 7.48
C PRO A 50 -8.78 -8.75 6.62
N ASN A 51 -8.46 -8.44 5.37
CA ASN A 51 -7.78 -9.38 4.47
C ASN A 51 -6.24 -9.29 4.50
N ASN A 52 -5.69 -8.15 4.91
CA ASN A 52 -4.27 -7.82 4.87
C ASN A 52 -3.62 -7.90 6.26
N LEU A 53 -2.35 -8.31 6.34
CA LEU A 53 -1.66 -8.60 7.61
C LEU A 53 -1.64 -7.41 8.57
N MET A 54 -1.37 -6.20 8.09
CA MET A 54 -1.21 -5.01 8.94
C MET A 54 -2.50 -4.56 9.63
N PRO A 55 -3.63 -4.29 8.94
CA PRO A 55 -4.89 -3.97 9.63
C PRO A 55 -5.41 -5.12 10.50
N PHE A 56 -5.12 -6.39 10.13
CA PHE A 56 -5.41 -7.54 10.99
C PHE A 56 -4.63 -7.49 12.30
N THR A 57 -3.33 -7.19 12.23
CA THR A 57 -2.42 -7.07 13.38
C THR A 57 -2.80 -5.88 14.26
N ALA A 58 -3.21 -4.77 13.65
CA ALA A 58 -3.75 -3.62 14.37
C ALA A 58 -5.02 -3.96 15.16
N GLN A 59 -5.96 -4.74 14.58
CA GLN A 59 -7.16 -5.20 15.30
C GLN A 59 -6.82 -6.10 16.51
N ILE A 60 -5.72 -6.87 16.47
CA ILE A 60 -5.24 -7.65 17.64
C ILE A 60 -4.64 -6.74 18.70
N ALA A 61 -3.83 -5.76 18.30
CA ALA A 61 -3.20 -4.80 19.22
C ALA A 61 -4.23 -3.98 20.02
N VAL A 62 -5.43 -3.74 19.47
CA VAL A 62 -6.57 -3.11 20.17
C VAL A 62 -7.58 -4.11 20.77
N GLY A 63 -7.21 -5.39 20.89
CA GLY A 63 -8.01 -6.43 21.55
C GLY A 63 -9.29 -6.87 20.82
N ARG A 64 -9.51 -6.47 19.56
CA ARG A 64 -10.68 -6.87 18.76
C ARG A 64 -10.56 -8.27 18.16
N LEU A 65 -9.34 -8.78 17.98
CA LEU A 65 -9.05 -10.12 17.49
C LEU A 65 -8.04 -10.84 18.40
N PRO A 66 -8.14 -12.16 18.61
CA PRO A 66 -7.34 -12.87 19.62
C PRO A 66 -5.91 -13.27 19.18
N TYR A 67 -5.68 -13.50 17.88
CA TYR A 67 -4.39 -13.94 17.34
C TYR A 67 -4.29 -13.70 15.82
N VAL A 68 -3.08 -13.60 15.29
CA VAL A 68 -2.81 -13.37 13.86
C VAL A 68 -2.82 -14.70 13.09
N ASN A 69 -3.29 -14.68 11.85
CA ASN A 69 -3.27 -15.85 10.96
C ASN A 69 -2.20 -15.62 9.89
N ILE A 70 -1.27 -16.56 9.75
CA ILE A 70 -0.01 -16.38 9.03
C ILE A 70 0.08 -17.46 7.95
N PHE A 71 -0.13 -17.10 6.69
CA PHE A 71 -0.57 -18.09 5.71
C PHE A 71 0.57 -18.85 5.01
N GLY A 72 1.12 -19.86 5.68
CA GLY A 72 2.02 -20.88 5.10
C GLY A 72 3.41 -20.94 5.75
N THR A 73 3.95 -22.16 5.86
CA THR A 73 5.19 -22.50 6.60
C THR A 73 6.09 -23.47 5.83
N ASP A 74 5.91 -23.56 4.51
CA ASP A 74 6.52 -24.51 3.59
C ASP A 74 6.99 -23.83 2.27
N TYR A 75 7.35 -22.54 2.35
CA TYR A 75 7.93 -21.76 1.25
C TYR A 75 9.46 -21.82 1.23
N ASP A 76 10.09 -21.72 0.06
CA ASP A 76 11.55 -21.63 -0.08
C ASP A 76 12.05 -20.23 0.34
N THR A 77 12.24 -20.05 1.65
CA THR A 77 12.45 -18.77 2.34
C THR A 77 13.17 -18.99 3.69
N PRO A 78 13.89 -18.00 4.26
CA PRO A 78 14.74 -18.22 5.44
C PRO A 78 14.05 -18.72 6.72
N ASN A 79 12.73 -18.56 6.84
CA ASN A 79 11.91 -19.09 7.94
C ASN A 79 10.71 -19.92 7.44
N SER A 80 10.77 -20.37 6.18
CA SER A 80 9.70 -21.08 5.46
C SER A 80 8.36 -20.34 5.27
N THR A 81 8.29 -19.03 5.53
CA THR A 81 7.05 -18.23 5.41
C THR A 81 7.10 -17.14 4.34
N GLY A 82 5.94 -16.66 3.89
CA GLY A 82 5.81 -15.69 2.80
C GLY A 82 6.47 -14.32 3.03
N VAL A 83 7.64 -14.07 2.44
CA VAL A 83 8.37 -12.80 2.60
C VAL A 83 7.74 -11.69 1.74
N ARG A 84 7.66 -10.47 2.29
CA ARG A 84 7.12 -9.27 1.64
C ARG A 84 7.95 -8.03 1.98
N ASP A 85 8.12 -7.12 1.03
CA ASP A 85 8.55 -5.74 1.25
C ASP A 85 7.37 -4.90 1.76
N TYR A 86 7.53 -4.24 2.90
CA TYR A 86 6.50 -3.41 3.52
C TYR A 86 6.92 -1.94 3.50
N ILE A 87 6.15 -1.14 2.77
CA ILE A 87 6.33 0.31 2.65
C ILE A 87 5.29 1.08 3.47
N HIS A 88 5.68 2.24 4.00
CA HIS A 88 4.75 3.12 4.70
C HIS A 88 3.84 3.86 3.71
N VAL A 89 2.55 3.96 4.04
CA VAL A 89 1.51 4.42 3.10
C VAL A 89 1.71 5.86 2.62
N VAL A 90 2.35 6.71 3.42
CA VAL A 90 2.69 8.09 3.05
C VAL A 90 3.78 8.13 1.97
N ASP A 91 4.74 7.21 1.98
CA ASP A 91 5.82 7.19 0.99
C ASP A 91 5.28 6.79 -0.40
N VAL A 92 4.30 5.88 -0.42
CA VAL A 92 3.51 5.54 -1.61
C VAL A 92 2.74 6.75 -2.11
N ALA A 93 2.08 7.51 -1.23
CA ALA A 93 1.35 8.72 -1.58
C ALA A 93 2.27 9.82 -2.14
N ILE A 94 3.41 10.08 -1.50
CA ILE A 94 4.46 10.97 -2.00
C ILE A 94 4.96 10.50 -3.38
N GLY A 95 5.16 9.20 -3.58
CA GLY A 95 5.55 8.61 -4.86
C GLY A 95 4.61 8.98 -6.01
N HIS A 96 3.29 9.04 -5.76
CA HIS A 96 2.31 9.52 -6.74
C HIS A 96 2.50 11.02 -7.06
N ILE A 97 2.77 11.86 -6.06
CA ILE A 97 3.04 13.30 -6.29
C ILE A 97 4.28 13.52 -7.15
N VAL A 98 5.35 12.76 -6.89
CA VAL A 98 6.60 12.88 -7.66
C VAL A 98 6.41 12.33 -9.08
N ALA A 99 5.70 11.21 -9.24
CA ALA A 99 5.34 10.67 -10.55
C ALA A 99 4.54 11.68 -11.40
N MET A 100 3.52 12.34 -10.81
CA MET A 100 2.75 13.40 -11.51
C MET A 100 3.65 14.56 -11.96
N LYS A 101 4.51 15.08 -11.08
CA LYS A 101 5.46 16.17 -11.39
C LYS A 101 6.50 15.80 -12.45
N GLN A 102 6.76 14.50 -12.67
CA GLN A 102 7.62 14.02 -13.75
C GLN A 102 6.81 13.82 -15.04
N PHE A 103 5.56 13.38 -14.95
CA PHE A 103 4.64 13.20 -16.09
C PHE A 103 4.30 14.54 -16.78
N GLU A 104 4.19 15.63 -16.00
CA GLU A 104 4.04 17.01 -16.49
C GLU A 104 5.19 17.45 -17.43
N LYS A 105 6.36 16.82 -17.33
CA LYS A 105 7.54 17.10 -18.17
C LYS A 105 7.74 16.06 -19.26
N ASN A 106 7.58 14.78 -18.90
CA ASN A 106 7.97 13.60 -19.65
C ASN A 106 6.81 12.58 -19.66
N GLY A 107 5.71 12.92 -20.36
CA GLY A 107 4.55 12.04 -20.49
C GLY A 107 4.82 10.79 -21.33
N GLY A 108 3.95 9.79 -21.18
CA GLY A 108 4.05 8.48 -21.85
C GLY A 108 3.74 7.34 -20.88
N LEU A 109 3.82 6.08 -21.33
CA LEU A 109 3.70 4.95 -20.41
C LEU A 109 5.02 4.74 -19.66
N LYS A 110 4.98 4.84 -18.33
CA LYS A 110 6.07 4.47 -17.42
C LYS A 110 5.52 3.64 -16.26
N ILE A 111 6.34 2.73 -15.76
CA ILE A 111 5.98 1.78 -14.69
C ILE A 111 7.11 1.82 -13.66
N TYR A 112 6.77 2.02 -12.40
CA TYR A 112 7.74 2.12 -11.29
C TYR A 112 7.33 1.21 -10.14
N ASN A 113 8.30 0.58 -9.49
CA ASN A 113 8.06 -0.07 -8.20
C ASN A 113 8.25 0.96 -7.08
N LEU A 114 7.34 0.97 -6.10
CA LEU A 114 7.50 1.71 -4.85
C LEU A 114 7.59 0.70 -3.70
N GLY A 115 8.73 0.66 -3.02
CA GLY A 115 9.01 -0.25 -1.92
C GLY A 115 10.31 0.14 -1.21
N THR A 116 10.65 -0.58 -0.14
CA THR A 116 11.78 -0.25 0.74
C THR A 116 13.02 -1.10 0.50
N GLY A 117 12.89 -2.23 -0.20
CA GLY A 117 13.92 -3.26 -0.32
C GLY A 117 14.22 -4.02 0.98
N LYS A 118 13.42 -3.83 2.04
CA LYS A 118 13.63 -4.37 3.40
C LYS A 118 12.54 -5.42 3.73
N THR A 119 12.78 -6.27 4.72
CA THR A 119 11.88 -7.37 5.12
C THR A 119 11.61 -7.36 6.64
N ILE A 120 10.52 -8.02 7.07
CA ILE A 120 10.11 -8.10 8.49
C ILE A 120 9.77 -9.56 8.90
N SER A 121 9.96 -9.87 10.20
CA SER A 121 9.88 -11.24 10.75
C SER A 121 8.56 -11.53 11.47
N TYR A 122 8.09 -12.80 11.45
CA TYR A 122 6.81 -13.23 12.07
C TYR A 122 6.71 -14.77 12.28
N ARG A 123 5.57 -15.28 12.80
CA ARG A 123 5.21 -16.72 12.93
C ARG A 123 3.67 -16.92 13.04
N GLU A 124 2.96 -18.00 12.68
CA GLU A 124 3.14 -19.23 11.84
C GLU A 124 1.73 -19.93 11.71
N CYS A 125 1.17 -20.17 10.50
CA CYS A 125 -0.07 -20.95 10.26
C CYS A 125 -0.10 -21.62 8.84
N ALA A 126 -1.19 -22.32 8.48
CA ALA A 126 -1.35 -23.00 7.17
C ALA A 126 -1.58 -22.04 5.97
N ARG A 127 -1.19 -22.45 4.75
CA ARG A 127 -1.28 -21.65 3.50
C ARG A 127 -2.69 -21.18 3.14
N ARG A 128 -2.76 -20.02 2.47
CA ARG A 128 -3.93 -19.47 1.77
C ARG A 128 -3.74 -19.62 0.26
N SER A 129 -4.81 -19.89 -0.47
CA SER A 129 -4.75 -20.01 -1.93
C SER A 129 -4.37 -18.67 -2.57
N GLY A 130 -3.38 -18.69 -3.47
CA GLY A 130 -2.87 -17.51 -4.19
C GLY A 130 -1.62 -16.84 -3.60
N ASP A 131 -1.18 -17.19 -2.38
CA ASP A 131 -0.03 -16.54 -1.75
C ASP A 131 1.32 -17.00 -2.32
N LEU A 132 2.09 -16.04 -2.85
CA LEU A 132 3.46 -16.24 -3.35
C LEU A 132 4.49 -16.40 -2.22
N ALA A 133 5.60 -17.07 -2.50
CA ALA A 133 6.71 -17.25 -1.56
C ALA A 133 7.36 -15.92 -1.15
N THR A 134 7.79 -15.12 -2.13
CA THR A 134 8.57 -13.91 -1.89
C THR A 134 8.11 -12.83 -2.87
N VAL A 135 7.89 -11.62 -2.37
CA VAL A 135 7.59 -10.43 -3.19
C VAL A 135 8.37 -9.23 -2.63
N TYR A 136 9.21 -8.61 -3.45
CA TYR A 136 9.98 -7.41 -3.12
C TYR A 136 9.97 -6.43 -4.30
N ALA A 137 10.23 -5.15 -4.02
CA ALA A 137 10.36 -4.12 -5.03
C ALA A 137 11.84 -3.79 -5.30
N ASP A 138 12.26 -3.82 -6.57
CA ASP A 138 13.43 -3.05 -6.99
C ASP A 138 12.99 -1.62 -7.33
N ALA A 139 13.21 -0.70 -6.38
CA ALA A 139 12.86 0.71 -6.50
C ALA A 139 13.89 1.54 -7.31
N THR A 140 14.94 0.93 -7.88
CA THR A 140 16.04 1.63 -8.56
C THR A 140 15.54 2.60 -9.63
N LEU A 141 14.54 2.22 -10.44
CA LEU A 141 14.00 3.08 -11.49
C LEU A 141 13.22 4.30 -10.92
N ALA A 142 12.54 4.14 -9.78
CA ALA A 142 11.89 5.25 -9.09
C ALA A 142 12.93 6.22 -8.50
N CYS A 143 14.00 5.69 -7.90
CA CYS A 143 15.12 6.50 -7.43
C CYS A 143 15.78 7.29 -8.59
N GLN A 144 16.03 6.65 -9.73
CA GLN A 144 16.70 7.27 -10.88
C GLN A 144 15.84 8.31 -11.63
N GLU A 145 14.58 8.00 -11.94
CA GLU A 145 13.75 8.89 -12.78
C GLU A 145 12.85 9.86 -11.99
N LEU A 146 12.55 9.55 -10.72
CA LEU A 146 11.71 10.39 -9.86
C LEU A 146 12.53 11.09 -8.75
N GLY A 147 13.70 10.57 -8.37
CA GLY A 147 14.43 11.04 -7.19
C GLY A 147 13.76 10.62 -5.87
N TRP A 148 12.96 9.55 -5.90
CA TRP A 148 12.15 9.08 -4.78
C TRP A 148 12.80 7.90 -4.03
N THR A 149 12.63 7.85 -2.72
CA THR A 149 13.03 6.71 -1.84
C THR A 149 12.10 6.59 -0.64
N ALA A 150 12.05 5.38 -0.06
CA ALA A 150 11.62 5.07 1.30
C ALA A 150 12.83 4.54 2.14
#